data_AF-A0A7D7C3V5-F1
#
_entry.id   AF-A0A7D7C3V5-F1
#
_cell.length_a   1.000
_cell.length_b   1.000
_cell.length_c   1.000
_cell.angle_alpha   90.00
_cell.angle_beta   90.00
_cell.angle_gamma   90.00
#
_symmetry.space_group_name_H-M   'P 1'
#
loop_
_entity.id
_entity.type
_entity.pdbx_description
1 polymer ?
#
loop_
_entity_poly.entity_id
_entity_poly.type
_entity_poly.pdbx_seq_one_letter_code
_entity_poly.pdbx_strand_id
1 'polypeptide(L)'
;MDENMKMLHIALKKGDVGEYAFLPGSPERALKISKYLENSEKVAQNREHTTYSGYLDGVKVTVTSTGMGGPSTAITVEELAKLGVKTFIRIGTCASVSPKVKRGDVVIPNGCVKMEGTSLHYTPVEFPAVPDYYLLKELEKAAIKLGYEYNIAPSITKDSFYTQTEPETKPVSYELINKWNAYERSGATSTEMESATLFSVTGTIEGCRSATVLVSATNYKNYSSDAKTYPGDLEERAILTAIEAMKEVIKADSQQK
;
A
#
# COMPACT_ATOMS: atom_id res chain seq x y z
N MET A 1 -12.53 -15.60 19.69
CA MET A 1 -11.39 -16.35 19.13
C MET A 1 -10.57 -16.87 20.30
N ASP A 2 -10.16 -18.13 20.26
CA ASP A 2 -9.20 -18.68 21.23
C ASP A 2 -7.93 -17.80 21.22
N GLU A 3 -7.43 -17.41 22.41
CA GLU A 3 -6.27 -16.52 22.56
C GLU A 3 -4.99 -17.11 21.94
N ASN A 4 -4.94 -18.43 21.75
CA ASN A 4 -3.81 -19.12 21.13
C ASN A 4 -4.01 -19.46 19.66
N MET A 5 -5.18 -19.18 19.08
CA MET A 5 -5.43 -19.43 17.65
C MET A 5 -4.57 -18.50 16.80
N LYS A 6 -3.70 -19.10 15.99
CA LYS A 6 -2.93 -18.39 14.97
C LYS A 6 -3.70 -18.28 13.66
N MET A 7 -3.56 -17.13 13.02
CA MET A 7 -4.04 -16.91 11.67
C MET A 7 -3.22 -17.78 10.69
N LEU A 8 -3.87 -18.32 9.68
CA LEU A 8 -3.31 -19.38 8.85
C LEU A 8 -2.11 -18.91 8.03
N HIS A 9 -2.18 -17.71 7.46
CA HIS A 9 -1.20 -17.22 6.50
C HIS A 9 -0.15 -16.32 7.16
N ILE A 10 -0.56 -15.39 8.04
CA ILE A 10 0.38 -14.48 8.70
C ILE A 10 1.01 -15.07 9.98
N ALA A 11 0.50 -16.21 10.47
CA ALA A 11 1.00 -16.94 11.65
C ALA A 11 1.03 -16.12 12.97
N LEU A 12 0.18 -15.09 13.06
CA LEU A 12 0.00 -14.23 14.22
C LEU A 12 -1.22 -14.62 15.03
N LYS A 13 -1.24 -14.27 16.32
CA LYS A 13 -2.39 -14.40 17.22
C LYS A 13 -2.77 -13.05 17.85
N LYS A 14 -3.86 -13.04 18.62
CA LYS A 14 -4.30 -11.83 19.33
C LYS A 14 -3.20 -11.36 20.29
N GLY A 15 -2.97 -10.05 20.35
CA GLY A 15 -1.93 -9.44 21.18
C GLY A 15 -0.56 -9.30 20.48
N ASP A 16 -0.33 -10.01 19.37
CA ASP A 16 0.90 -9.86 18.57
C ASP A 16 0.97 -8.50 17.85
N VAL A 17 -0.20 -7.94 17.50
CA VAL A 17 -0.37 -6.73 16.68
C VAL A 17 -0.94 -5.55 17.46
N GLY A 18 -0.77 -4.33 16.93
CA GLY A 18 -1.43 -3.12 17.40
C GLY A 18 -2.71 -2.77 16.61
N GLU A 19 -3.31 -1.60 16.86
CA GLU A 19 -4.46 -1.10 16.08
C GLU A 19 -4.05 -0.51 14.71
N TYR A 20 -2.76 -0.21 14.52
CA TYR A 20 -2.21 0.45 13.34
C TYR A 20 -1.19 -0.45 12.64
N ALA A 21 -1.26 -0.53 11.32
CA ALA A 21 -0.34 -1.33 10.52
C ALA A 21 0.21 -0.60 9.30
N PHE A 22 1.51 -0.81 9.04
CA PHE A 22 2.14 -0.54 7.76
C PHE A 22 2.20 -1.80 6.91
N LEU A 23 1.86 -1.66 5.63
CA LEU A 23 1.79 -2.76 4.67
C LEU A 23 2.78 -2.56 3.51
N PRO A 24 4.07 -2.92 3.67
CA PRO A 24 4.98 -3.01 2.54
C PRO A 24 4.72 -4.23 1.67
N GLY A 25 5.10 -4.17 0.39
CA GLY A 25 5.03 -5.35 -0.49
C GLY A 25 6.03 -6.44 -0.12
N SER A 26 7.24 -6.09 0.31
CA SER A 26 8.33 -7.06 0.50
C SER A 26 8.78 -7.21 1.97
N PRO A 27 9.25 -8.41 2.37
CA PRO A 27 9.86 -8.66 3.68
C PRO A 27 11.04 -7.73 4.00
N GLU A 28 11.86 -7.40 3.01
CA GLU A 28 13.03 -6.53 3.18
C GLU A 28 12.59 -5.12 3.55
N ARG A 29 11.52 -4.61 2.93
CA ARG A 29 10.98 -3.30 3.28
C ARG A 29 10.28 -3.33 4.64
N ALA A 30 9.67 -4.45 5.06
CA ALA A 30 9.15 -4.60 6.42
C ALA A 30 10.25 -4.38 7.46
N LEU A 31 11.43 -4.98 7.26
CA LEU A 31 12.59 -4.72 8.12
C LEU A 31 13.10 -3.27 8.04
N LYS A 32 13.06 -2.62 6.87
CA LYS A 32 13.44 -1.19 6.76
C LYS A 32 12.51 -0.31 7.58
N ILE A 33 11.19 -0.51 7.46
CA ILE A 33 10.17 0.27 8.19
C ILE A 33 10.26 0.01 9.70
N SER A 34 10.50 -1.24 10.11
CA SER A 34 10.55 -1.61 11.52
C SER A 34 11.63 -0.86 12.31
N LYS A 35 12.70 -0.41 11.66
CA LYS A 35 13.78 0.39 12.27
C LYS A 35 13.34 1.79 12.72
N TYR A 36 12.21 2.28 12.24
CA TYR A 36 11.63 3.56 12.69
C TYR A 36 10.68 3.39 13.89
N LEU A 37 10.45 2.16 14.34
CA LEU A 37 9.63 1.86 15.52
C LEU A 37 10.53 1.68 16.76
N GLU A 38 10.07 2.20 17.89
CA GLU A 38 10.70 1.96 19.19
C GLU A 38 10.49 0.50 19.61
N ASN A 39 11.52 -0.12 20.20
CA ASN A 39 11.49 -1.51 20.69
C ASN A 39 10.93 -2.51 19.66
N SER A 40 11.28 -2.33 18.39
CA SER A 40 10.78 -3.20 17.33
C SER A 40 11.35 -4.62 17.43
N GLU A 41 10.47 -5.61 17.37
CA GLU A 41 10.81 -7.02 17.33
C GLU A 41 10.15 -7.74 16.14
N LYS A 42 10.82 -8.76 15.63
CA LYS A 42 10.27 -9.64 14.60
C LYS A 42 9.35 -10.66 15.27
N VAL A 43 8.05 -10.58 14.99
CA VAL A 43 7.03 -11.40 15.67
C VAL A 43 6.80 -12.72 14.94
N ALA A 44 6.70 -12.67 13.61
CA ALA A 44 6.49 -13.85 12.79
C ALA A 44 7.06 -13.68 11.38
N GLN A 45 7.36 -14.82 10.75
CA GLN A 45 7.57 -14.90 9.32
C GLN A 45 6.94 -16.20 8.81
N ASN A 46 5.96 -16.08 7.92
CA ASN A 46 5.35 -17.21 7.23
C ASN A 46 5.04 -16.82 5.79
N ARG A 47 5.54 -17.60 4.83
CA ARG A 47 5.48 -17.28 3.40
C ARG A 47 6.04 -15.88 3.11
N GLU A 48 5.33 -15.07 2.33
CA GLU A 48 5.64 -13.67 2.05
C GLU A 48 5.36 -12.71 3.23
N HIS A 49 4.71 -13.17 4.29
CA HIS A 49 4.26 -12.35 5.41
C HIS A 49 5.29 -12.32 6.53
N THR A 50 6.12 -11.28 6.55
CA THR A 50 7.04 -10.98 7.64
C THR A 50 6.46 -9.86 8.46
N THR A 51 6.29 -10.12 9.76
CA THR A 51 5.68 -9.18 10.69
C THR A 51 6.68 -8.71 11.75
N TYR A 52 6.73 -7.40 11.93
CA TYR A 52 7.36 -6.73 13.06
C TYR A 52 6.30 -6.00 13.87
N SER A 53 6.50 -5.91 15.18
CA SER A 53 5.73 -5.02 16.05
C SER A 53 6.69 -4.18 16.86
N GLY A 54 6.32 -2.93 17.11
CA GLY A 54 7.08 -1.98 17.93
C GLY A 54 6.15 -0.86 18.35
N TYR A 55 6.70 0.31 18.65
CA TYR A 55 5.92 1.45 19.13
C TYR A 55 6.22 2.71 18.32
N LEU A 56 5.19 3.50 18.06
CA LEU A 56 5.30 4.91 17.65
C LEU A 56 4.62 5.75 18.73
N ASP A 57 5.37 6.68 19.31
CA ASP A 57 4.87 7.60 20.34
C ASP A 57 4.11 6.86 21.48
N GLY A 58 4.68 5.72 21.91
CA GLY A 58 4.11 4.86 22.97
C GLY A 58 2.96 3.94 22.54
N VAL A 59 2.49 4.00 21.30
CA VAL A 59 1.39 3.19 20.78
C VAL A 59 1.92 2.02 19.96
N LYS A 60 1.41 0.81 20.20
CA LYS A 60 1.84 -0.39 19.47
C LYS A 60 1.46 -0.29 17.99
N VAL A 61 2.43 -0.44 17.11
CA VAL A 61 2.28 -0.42 15.64
C VAL A 61 2.88 -1.68 15.04
N THR A 62 2.23 -2.19 14.01
CA THR A 62 2.62 -3.42 13.31
C THR A 62 3.12 -3.10 11.90
N VAL A 63 4.09 -3.85 11.40
CA VAL A 63 4.55 -3.82 10.00
C VAL A 63 4.43 -5.23 9.47
N THR A 64 3.62 -5.46 8.44
CA THR A 64 3.46 -6.80 7.85
C THR A 64 3.59 -6.74 6.34
N SER A 65 4.51 -7.51 5.77
CA SER A 65 4.63 -7.60 4.31
C SER A 65 3.46 -8.34 3.67
N THR A 66 2.98 -7.84 2.53
CA THR A 66 1.80 -8.39 1.83
C THR A 66 2.15 -9.34 0.70
N GLY A 67 3.39 -9.35 0.23
CA GLY A 67 3.71 -9.90 -1.08
C GLY A 67 3.26 -8.98 -2.22
N MET A 68 3.33 -9.51 -3.45
CA MET A 68 2.91 -8.81 -4.67
C MET A 68 1.54 -9.32 -5.12
N GLY A 69 0.64 -8.38 -5.39
CA GLY A 69 -0.69 -8.61 -5.91
C GLY A 69 -1.81 -8.50 -4.88
N GLY A 70 -3.02 -8.30 -5.40
CA GLY A 70 -4.25 -8.26 -4.63
C GLY A 70 -4.52 -9.50 -3.76
N PRO A 71 -4.33 -10.75 -4.25
CA PRO A 71 -4.71 -11.93 -3.49
C PRO A 71 -4.02 -12.06 -2.12
N SER A 72 -2.70 -11.86 -2.09
CA SER A 72 -1.92 -11.95 -0.84
C SER A 72 -2.15 -10.72 0.06
N THR A 73 -2.41 -9.56 -0.54
CA THR A 73 -2.81 -8.35 0.20
C THR A 73 -4.13 -8.55 0.92
N ALA A 74 -5.15 -9.11 0.26
CA ALA A 74 -6.45 -9.38 0.86
C ALA A 74 -6.33 -10.32 2.06
N ILE A 75 -5.57 -11.41 1.94
CA ILE A 75 -5.26 -12.34 3.04
C ILE A 75 -4.66 -11.60 4.24
N THR A 76 -3.65 -10.76 3.98
CA THR A 76 -2.96 -10.02 5.04
C THR A 76 -3.91 -9.10 5.79
N VAL A 77 -4.73 -8.33 5.07
CA VAL A 77 -5.67 -7.37 5.65
C VAL A 77 -6.77 -8.07 6.45
N GLU A 78 -7.35 -9.14 5.90
CA GLU A 78 -8.38 -9.96 6.56
C GLU A 78 -7.90 -10.53 7.89
N GLU A 79 -6.72 -11.15 7.89
CA GLU A 79 -6.17 -11.78 9.09
C GLU A 79 -5.73 -10.74 10.13
N LEU A 80 -5.11 -9.63 9.71
CA LEU A 80 -4.77 -8.52 10.62
C LEU A 80 -6.00 -7.85 11.22
N ALA A 81 -7.05 -7.63 10.43
CA ALA A 81 -8.29 -7.03 10.92
C ALA A 81 -8.98 -7.92 11.97
N LYS A 82 -8.97 -9.25 11.78
CA LYS A 82 -9.46 -10.23 12.78
C LYS A 82 -8.67 -10.18 14.08
N LEU A 83 -7.40 -9.78 14.03
CA LEU A 83 -6.54 -9.62 15.21
C LEU A 83 -6.63 -8.24 15.86
N GLY A 84 -7.42 -7.31 15.30
CA GLY A 84 -7.71 -6.01 15.89
C GLY A 84 -7.05 -4.82 15.20
N VAL A 85 -6.33 -5.01 14.09
CA VAL A 85 -5.83 -3.87 13.30
C VAL A 85 -7.02 -3.14 12.65
N LYS A 86 -7.04 -1.81 12.74
CA LYS A 86 -8.10 -0.95 12.22
C LYS A 86 -7.60 0.10 11.23
N THR A 87 -6.34 0.52 11.32
CA THR A 87 -5.76 1.52 10.43
C THR A 87 -4.62 0.91 9.62
N PHE A 88 -4.71 0.99 8.30
CA PHE A 88 -3.70 0.42 7.39
C PHE A 88 -3.10 1.50 6.47
N ILE A 89 -1.78 1.62 6.46
CA ILE A 89 -1.06 2.43 5.46
C ILE A 89 -0.16 1.54 4.63
N ARG A 90 -0.46 1.41 3.34
CA ARG A 90 0.42 0.72 2.40
C ARG A 90 1.61 1.59 2.02
N ILE A 91 2.79 0.98 2.00
CA ILE A 91 4.05 1.63 1.62
C ILE A 91 4.69 0.87 0.46
N GLY A 92 4.62 1.45 -0.73
CA GLY A 92 4.99 0.77 -1.97
C GLY A 92 5.89 1.55 -2.90
N THR A 93 6.12 0.95 -4.06
CA THR A 93 6.71 1.61 -5.22
C THR A 93 5.70 1.59 -6.35
N CYS A 94 5.74 2.59 -7.21
CA CYS A 94 4.92 2.65 -8.42
C CYS A 94 5.76 2.99 -9.64
N ALA A 95 5.18 2.82 -10.83
CA ALA A 95 5.73 3.41 -12.04
C ALA A 95 4.91 4.65 -12.44
N SER A 96 5.58 5.65 -13.02
CA SER A 96 4.94 6.87 -13.51
C SER A 96 4.19 6.62 -14.82
N VAL A 97 2.94 7.07 -14.87
CA VAL A 97 2.00 7.00 -16.01
C VAL A 97 1.73 8.41 -16.58
N SER A 98 2.36 9.44 -16.02
CA SER A 98 2.14 10.83 -16.43
C SER A 98 3.41 11.66 -16.30
N PRO A 99 3.68 12.62 -17.20
CA PRO A 99 4.82 13.53 -17.06
C PRO A 99 4.78 14.39 -15.77
N LYS A 100 3.65 14.40 -15.06
CA LYS A 100 3.50 15.04 -13.75
C LYS A 100 4.24 14.31 -12.62
N VAL A 101 4.58 13.04 -12.80
CA VAL A 101 5.24 12.21 -11.78
C VAL A 101 6.62 11.80 -12.29
N LYS A 102 7.65 12.15 -11.53
CA LYS A 102 9.06 11.85 -11.81
C LYS A 102 9.55 10.76 -10.86
N ARG A 103 10.64 10.11 -11.24
CA ARG A 103 11.34 9.16 -10.37
C ARG A 103 11.73 9.84 -9.07
N GLY A 104 11.34 9.24 -7.94
CA GLY A 104 11.58 9.74 -6.59
C GLY A 104 10.47 10.59 -6.00
N ASP A 105 9.48 11.01 -6.78
CA ASP A 105 8.33 11.72 -6.25
C ASP A 105 7.50 10.80 -5.35
N VAL A 106 6.93 11.36 -4.29
CA VAL A 106 5.95 10.68 -3.44
C VAL A 106 4.61 10.65 -4.20
N VAL A 107 3.92 9.52 -4.19
CA VAL A 107 2.62 9.36 -4.84
C VAL A 107 1.60 8.87 -3.81
N ILE A 108 0.49 9.59 -3.69
CA ILE A 108 -0.59 9.32 -2.74
C ILE A 108 -1.88 9.15 -3.56
N PRO A 109 -2.27 7.92 -3.92
CA PRO A 109 -3.46 7.69 -4.73
C PRO A 109 -4.74 8.16 -4.03
N ASN A 110 -5.55 9.01 -4.67
CA ASN A 110 -6.88 9.40 -4.17
C ASN A 110 -8.01 8.49 -4.67
N GLY A 111 -7.67 7.50 -5.47
CA GLY A 111 -8.55 6.48 -6.02
C GLY A 111 -7.73 5.51 -6.85
N CYS A 112 -8.24 4.32 -7.09
CA CYS A 112 -7.54 3.30 -7.87
C CYS A 112 -8.46 2.69 -8.93
N VAL A 113 -7.92 2.56 -10.15
CA VAL A 113 -8.54 1.74 -11.19
C VAL A 113 -8.44 0.27 -10.79
N LYS A 114 -9.55 -0.45 -10.86
CA LYS A 114 -9.67 -1.89 -10.59
C LYS A 114 -9.33 -2.71 -11.85
N MET A 115 -8.09 -2.64 -12.33
CA MET A 115 -7.60 -3.52 -13.40
C MET A 115 -7.04 -4.83 -12.83
N GLU A 116 -7.65 -5.31 -11.75
CA GLU A 116 -7.31 -6.54 -11.04
C GLU A 116 -8.59 -7.30 -10.66
N GLY A 117 -8.45 -8.59 -10.35
CA GLY A 117 -9.58 -9.46 -10.06
C GLY A 117 -10.01 -9.48 -8.59
N THR A 118 -9.10 -9.19 -7.65
CA THR A 118 -9.36 -9.44 -6.23
C THR A 118 -10.47 -8.54 -5.69
N SER A 119 -10.46 -7.24 -5.99
CA SER A 119 -11.50 -6.32 -5.49
C SER A 119 -12.90 -6.65 -5.99
N LEU A 120 -13.02 -7.32 -7.15
CA LEU A 120 -14.30 -7.72 -7.75
C LEU A 120 -14.99 -8.84 -6.96
N HIS A 121 -14.25 -9.55 -6.10
CA HIS A 121 -14.82 -10.52 -5.15
C HIS A 121 -15.32 -9.87 -3.85
N TYR A 122 -14.99 -8.59 -3.62
CA TYR A 122 -15.38 -7.85 -2.42
C TYR A 122 -16.47 -6.82 -2.69
N THR A 123 -16.42 -6.17 -3.84
CA THR A 123 -17.34 -5.10 -4.22
C THR A 123 -17.64 -5.14 -5.72
N PRO A 124 -18.82 -4.70 -6.18
CA PRO A 124 -19.09 -4.52 -7.61
C PRO A 124 -18.05 -3.63 -8.29
N VAL A 125 -17.87 -3.80 -9.60
CA VAL A 125 -16.86 -3.05 -10.36
C VAL A 125 -17.13 -1.54 -10.37
N GLU A 126 -18.40 -1.15 -10.29
CA GLU A 126 -18.86 0.24 -10.25
C GLU A 126 -18.57 0.91 -8.91
N PHE A 127 -18.40 0.13 -7.83
CA PHE A 127 -18.05 0.68 -6.53
C PHE A 127 -16.60 1.19 -6.57
N PRO A 128 -16.32 2.44 -6.17
CA PRO A 128 -14.99 3.00 -6.33
C PRO A 128 -14.00 2.44 -5.30
N ALA A 129 -12.77 2.15 -5.72
CA ALA A 129 -11.68 1.87 -4.79
C ALA A 129 -11.03 3.19 -4.38
N VAL A 130 -11.39 3.70 -3.19
CA VAL A 130 -10.92 4.99 -2.66
C VAL A 130 -10.33 4.81 -1.26
N PRO A 131 -9.27 5.57 -0.92
CA PRO A 131 -8.73 5.56 0.44
C PRO A 131 -9.68 6.26 1.42
N ASP A 132 -9.42 6.06 2.70
CA ASP A 132 -9.95 6.91 3.75
C ASP A 132 -9.41 8.35 3.58
N TYR A 133 -10.33 9.31 3.59
CA TYR A 133 -10.00 10.71 3.34
C TYR A 133 -9.10 11.31 4.42
N TYR A 134 -9.30 10.92 5.68
CA TYR A 134 -8.50 11.44 6.79
C TYR A 134 -7.05 10.96 6.68
N LEU A 135 -6.83 9.67 6.42
CA LEU A 135 -5.49 9.12 6.19
C LEU A 135 -4.80 9.75 4.96
N LEU A 136 -5.54 9.96 3.86
CA LEU A 136 -5.00 10.65 2.68
C LEU A 136 -4.53 12.06 3.02
N LYS A 137 -5.33 12.82 3.79
CA LYS A 137 -5.00 14.17 4.21
C LYS A 137 -3.76 14.21 5.11
N GLU A 138 -3.61 13.27 6.04
CA GLU A 138 -2.42 13.20 6.89
C GLU A 138 -1.16 12.79 6.09
N LEU A 139 -1.29 11.93 5.08
CA LEU A 139 -0.20 11.62 4.15
C LEU A 139 0.24 12.85 3.34
N GLU A 140 -0.71 13.65 2.85
CA GLU A 140 -0.40 14.90 2.14
C GLU A 140 0.37 15.88 3.05
N LYS A 141 -0.15 16.11 4.26
CA LYS A 141 0.50 16.98 5.25
C LYS A 141 1.91 16.49 5.59
N ALA A 142 2.10 15.19 5.74
CA ALA A 142 3.40 14.59 6.00
C ALA A 142 4.37 14.86 4.83
N ALA A 143 3.93 14.69 3.58
CA ALA A 143 4.76 14.99 2.41
C ALA A 143 5.17 16.48 2.36
N ILE A 144 4.23 17.39 2.62
CA ILE A 144 4.49 18.84 2.71
C ILE A 144 5.51 19.14 3.83
N LYS A 145 5.29 18.58 5.03
CA LYS A 145 6.16 18.80 6.19
C LYS A 145 7.60 18.33 5.93
N LEU A 146 7.75 17.23 5.22
CA LEU A 146 9.06 16.65 4.86
C LEU A 146 9.70 17.33 3.64
N GLY A 147 8.99 18.25 2.97
CA GLY A 147 9.48 18.95 1.79
C GLY A 147 9.64 18.03 0.57
N TYR A 148 8.86 16.96 0.47
CA TYR A 148 8.89 16.05 -0.67
C TYR A 148 7.94 16.51 -1.76
N GLU A 149 8.44 16.52 -3.00
CA GLU A 149 7.58 16.59 -4.18
C GLU A 149 6.62 15.42 -4.18
N TYR A 150 5.33 15.71 -4.33
CA TYR A 150 4.28 14.70 -4.25
C TYR A 150 3.19 14.89 -5.30
N ASN A 151 2.49 13.80 -5.59
CA ASN A 151 1.34 13.79 -6.49
C ASN A 151 0.14 13.06 -5.86
N ILE A 152 -1.02 13.70 -5.92
CA ILE A 152 -2.32 13.13 -5.55
C ILE A 152 -3.17 13.01 -6.80
N ALA A 153 -3.42 11.79 -7.26
CA ALA A 153 -4.25 11.49 -8.43
C ALA A 153 -4.57 9.98 -8.47
N PRO A 154 -5.46 9.52 -9.39
CA PRO A 154 -5.76 8.11 -9.53
C PRO A 154 -4.53 7.26 -9.89
N SER A 155 -4.43 6.08 -9.30
CA SER A 155 -3.44 5.06 -9.66
C SER A 155 -4.10 3.88 -10.37
N ILE A 156 -3.37 3.21 -11.26
CA ILE A 156 -3.82 1.97 -11.90
C ILE A 156 -3.31 0.78 -11.11
N THR A 157 -4.20 0.05 -10.44
CA THR A 157 -3.89 -1.24 -9.82
C THR A 157 -4.14 -2.37 -10.83
N LYS A 158 -3.17 -3.27 -11.00
CA LYS A 158 -3.23 -4.37 -11.98
C LYS A 158 -2.65 -5.67 -11.43
N ASP A 159 -3.10 -6.80 -11.97
CA ASP A 159 -2.61 -8.13 -11.56
C ASP A 159 -1.29 -8.55 -12.21
N SER A 160 -0.97 -8.02 -13.40
CA SER A 160 0.22 -8.45 -14.14
C SER A 160 1.17 -7.30 -14.39
N PHE A 161 2.40 -7.47 -13.90
CA PHE A 161 3.50 -6.56 -14.19
C PHE A 161 3.84 -6.57 -15.70
N TYR A 162 3.88 -7.76 -16.31
CA TYR A 162 4.29 -7.91 -17.71
C TYR A 162 3.23 -7.46 -18.72
N THR A 163 1.96 -7.32 -18.33
CA THR A 163 0.95 -6.66 -19.19
C THR A 163 1.08 -5.15 -19.19
N GLN A 164 1.77 -4.55 -18.20
CA GLN A 164 2.18 -3.14 -18.25
C GLN A 164 3.44 -2.95 -19.10
N THR A 165 4.48 -3.77 -18.90
CA THR A 165 5.78 -3.51 -19.53
C THR A 165 5.88 -4.03 -20.96
N GLU A 166 5.15 -5.09 -21.30
CA GLU A 166 5.22 -5.76 -22.60
C GLU A 166 3.81 -6.08 -23.14
N PRO A 167 2.86 -5.12 -23.17
CA PRO A 167 1.47 -5.39 -23.55
C PRO A 167 1.36 -6.00 -24.95
N GLU A 168 2.20 -5.56 -25.89
CA GLU A 168 2.19 -6.00 -27.30
C GLU A 168 2.46 -7.49 -27.48
N THR A 169 3.14 -8.11 -26.51
CA THR A 169 3.48 -9.55 -26.57
C THR A 169 2.34 -10.44 -26.10
N LYS A 170 1.26 -9.87 -25.55
CA LYS A 170 0.17 -10.64 -24.92
C LYS A 170 -0.98 -10.86 -25.91
N PRO A 171 -1.69 -12.00 -25.87
CA PRO A 171 -2.81 -12.27 -26.79
C PRO A 171 -3.95 -11.24 -26.74
N VAL A 172 -4.11 -10.57 -25.60
CA VAL A 172 -5.10 -9.52 -25.35
C VAL A 172 -4.51 -8.10 -25.47
N SER A 173 -3.40 -7.94 -26.20
CA SER A 173 -2.66 -6.67 -26.35
C SER A 173 -3.57 -5.50 -26.71
N TYR A 174 -4.47 -5.70 -27.69
CA TYR A 174 -5.43 -4.69 -28.13
C TYR A 174 -6.27 -4.14 -26.98
N GLU A 175 -6.74 -4.99 -26.06
CA GLU A 175 -7.54 -4.58 -24.92
C GLU A 175 -6.69 -3.85 -23.87
N LEU A 176 -5.50 -4.40 -23.58
CA LEU A 176 -4.55 -3.82 -22.62
C LEU A 176 -4.17 -2.39 -23.01
N ILE A 177 -3.78 -2.18 -24.26
CA ILE A 177 -3.36 -0.88 -24.79
C ILE A 177 -4.52 0.11 -24.80
N ASN A 178 -5.70 -0.32 -25.23
CA ASN A 178 -6.89 0.54 -25.26
C ASN A 178 -7.32 0.96 -23.85
N LYS A 179 -7.37 0.02 -22.90
CA LYS A 179 -7.67 0.32 -21.48
C LYS A 179 -6.63 1.24 -20.88
N TRP A 180 -5.34 0.95 -21.09
CA TRP A 180 -4.25 1.77 -20.59
C TRP A 180 -4.36 3.23 -21.06
N ASN A 181 -4.52 3.42 -22.37
CA ASN A 181 -4.71 4.74 -22.98
C ASN A 181 -5.95 5.46 -22.40
N ALA A 182 -7.04 4.74 -22.14
CA ALA A 182 -8.22 5.31 -21.50
C ALA A 182 -7.92 5.79 -20.08
N TYR A 183 -7.17 5.02 -19.28
CA TYR A 183 -6.78 5.40 -17.92
C TYR A 183 -5.83 6.60 -17.89
N GLU A 184 -4.80 6.64 -18.76
CA GLU A 184 -3.89 7.79 -18.87
C GLU A 184 -4.69 9.07 -19.19
N ARG A 185 -5.59 8.99 -20.19
CA ARG A 185 -6.43 10.12 -20.62
C ARG A 185 -7.49 10.52 -19.60
N SER A 186 -7.84 9.62 -18.67
CA SER A 186 -8.76 9.89 -17.56
C SER A 186 -8.05 10.49 -16.34
N GLY A 187 -6.72 10.69 -16.41
CA GLY A 187 -5.96 11.40 -15.39
C GLY A 187 -5.21 10.50 -14.41
N ALA A 188 -5.09 9.19 -14.66
CA ALA A 188 -4.22 8.35 -13.87
C ALA A 188 -2.75 8.79 -14.01
N THR A 189 -2.01 8.85 -12.90
CA THR A 189 -0.62 9.35 -12.90
C THR A 189 0.41 8.30 -12.51
N SER A 190 -0.03 7.20 -11.91
CA SER A 190 0.83 6.12 -11.47
C SER A 190 0.19 4.75 -11.69
N THR A 191 1.00 3.71 -11.55
CA THR A 191 0.54 2.32 -11.55
C THR A 191 1.28 1.48 -10.53
N GLU A 192 0.54 0.59 -9.86
CA GLU A 192 1.01 -0.35 -8.84
C GLU A 192 0.13 -1.62 -8.88
N MET A 193 0.09 -2.46 -7.83
CA MET A 193 -0.54 -3.79 -7.92
C MET A 193 -1.42 -4.20 -6.71
N GLU A 194 -1.63 -3.34 -5.70
CA GLU A 194 -2.32 -3.76 -4.47
C GLU A 194 -3.35 -2.76 -3.91
N SER A 195 -3.33 -1.49 -4.31
CA SER A 195 -4.10 -0.42 -3.63
C SER A 195 -5.60 -0.53 -3.87
N ALA A 196 -6.05 -0.85 -5.09
CA ALA A 196 -7.46 -1.09 -5.34
C ALA A 196 -8.03 -2.22 -4.47
N THR A 197 -7.25 -3.28 -4.27
CA THR A 197 -7.60 -4.39 -3.39
C THR A 197 -7.64 -3.94 -1.93
N LEU A 198 -6.61 -3.26 -1.44
CA LEU A 198 -6.56 -2.75 -0.05
C LEU A 198 -7.80 -1.90 0.28
N PHE A 199 -8.12 -0.93 -0.58
CA PHE A 199 -9.24 -0.03 -0.38
C PHE A 199 -10.58 -0.78 -0.40
N SER A 200 -10.74 -1.71 -1.34
CA SER A 200 -11.99 -2.47 -1.46
C SER A 200 -12.18 -3.47 -0.31
N VAL A 201 -11.13 -4.17 0.11
CA VAL A 201 -11.20 -5.11 1.24
C VAL A 201 -11.49 -4.38 2.53
N THR A 202 -10.71 -3.34 2.86
CA THR A 202 -10.92 -2.58 4.10
C THR A 202 -12.29 -1.91 4.16
N GLY A 203 -12.82 -1.44 3.02
CA GLY A 203 -14.18 -0.88 2.94
C GLY A 203 -15.30 -1.86 3.30
N THR A 204 -15.04 -3.18 3.26
CA THR A 204 -16.01 -4.22 3.67
C THR A 204 -15.90 -4.61 5.14
N ILE A 205 -14.87 -4.13 5.86
CA ILE A 205 -14.59 -4.52 7.23
C ILE A 205 -14.91 -3.36 8.16
N GLU A 206 -15.91 -3.54 9.03
CA GLU A 206 -16.38 -2.48 9.92
C GLU A 206 -15.26 -1.90 10.81
N GLY A 207 -15.20 -0.57 10.82
CA GLY A 207 -14.22 0.21 11.57
C GLY A 207 -12.81 0.18 11.00
N CYS A 208 -12.58 -0.43 9.83
CA CYS A 208 -11.27 -0.38 9.17
C CYS A 208 -11.18 0.80 8.20
N ARG A 209 -10.00 1.40 8.14
CA ARG A 209 -9.66 2.48 7.20
C ARG A 209 -8.27 2.27 6.62
N SER A 210 -8.08 2.67 5.37
CA SER A 210 -6.79 2.50 4.70
C SER A 210 -6.42 3.63 3.76
N ALA A 211 -5.12 3.83 3.58
CA ALA A 211 -4.56 4.68 2.54
C ALA A 211 -3.24 4.09 2.01
N THR A 212 -2.73 4.68 0.95
CA THR A 212 -1.47 4.25 0.31
C THR A 212 -0.56 5.45 0.11
N VAL A 213 0.74 5.24 0.37
CA VAL A 213 1.82 6.11 -0.09
C VAL A 213 2.89 5.30 -0.82
N LEU A 214 3.34 5.83 -1.95
CA LEU A 214 4.28 5.17 -2.86
C LEU A 214 5.44 6.11 -3.16
N VAL A 215 6.55 5.56 -3.64
CA VAL A 215 7.57 6.33 -4.37
C VAL A 215 7.58 5.90 -5.83
N SER A 216 7.68 6.87 -6.74
CA SER A 216 7.82 6.55 -8.15
C SER A 216 9.22 6.00 -8.47
N ALA A 217 9.26 4.80 -9.02
CA ALA A 217 10.48 4.13 -9.48
C ALA A 217 10.97 4.64 -10.84
N THR A 218 10.09 5.26 -11.63
CA THR A 218 10.34 5.57 -13.04
C THR A 218 9.95 7.00 -13.38
N ASN A 219 10.52 7.51 -14.47
CA ASN A 219 9.95 8.64 -15.18
C ASN A 219 8.91 8.12 -16.20
N TYR A 220 7.96 8.97 -16.58
CA TYR A 220 6.95 8.62 -17.59
C TYR A 220 7.61 8.13 -18.89
N LYS A 221 7.10 7.03 -19.44
CA LYS A 221 7.62 6.33 -20.64
C LYS A 221 9.07 5.84 -20.53
N ASN A 222 9.67 5.85 -19.35
CA ASN A 222 11.00 5.30 -19.09
C ASN A 222 10.88 4.13 -18.10
N TYR A 223 10.38 3.01 -18.61
CA TYR A 223 10.18 1.79 -17.84
C TYR A 223 11.36 0.85 -18.02
N SER A 224 11.73 0.15 -16.94
CA SER A 224 12.77 -0.87 -16.96
C SER A 224 12.35 -2.03 -16.07
N SER A 225 12.58 -3.26 -16.55
CA SER A 225 12.49 -4.49 -15.77
C SER A 225 13.84 -4.90 -15.18
N ASP A 226 14.91 -4.14 -15.42
CA ASP A 226 16.22 -4.39 -14.82
C ASP A 226 16.20 -4.01 -13.33
N ALA A 227 16.49 -4.98 -12.47
CA ALA A 227 16.60 -4.80 -11.02
C ALA A 227 17.55 -3.67 -10.62
N LYS A 228 18.56 -3.34 -11.44
CA LYS A 228 19.49 -2.22 -11.18
C LYS A 228 18.82 -0.84 -11.19
N THR A 229 17.65 -0.73 -11.83
CA THR A 229 16.90 0.53 -11.91
C THR A 229 15.94 0.73 -10.73
N TYR A 230 15.84 -0.26 -9.85
CA TYR A 230 14.97 -0.21 -8.68
C TYR A 230 15.35 0.95 -7.75
N PRO A 231 14.39 1.76 -7.28
CA PRO A 231 14.65 2.99 -6.53
C PRO A 231 14.91 2.70 -5.04
N GLY A 232 15.78 1.73 -4.72
CA GLY A 232 15.98 1.26 -3.36
C GLY A 232 16.46 2.34 -2.38
N ASP A 233 17.12 3.38 -2.90
CA ASP A 233 17.58 4.60 -2.23
C ASP A 233 16.48 5.64 -2.02
N LEU A 234 15.38 5.58 -2.79
CA LEU A 234 14.29 6.56 -2.73
C LEU A 234 13.06 6.07 -1.95
N GLU A 235 12.97 4.76 -1.67
CA GLU A 235 11.89 4.17 -0.85
C GLU A 235 11.73 4.84 0.51
N GLU A 236 12.82 5.37 1.07
CA GLU A 236 12.81 6.07 2.35
C GLU A 236 11.83 7.25 2.37
N ARG A 237 11.61 7.94 1.24
CA ARG A 237 10.65 9.05 1.17
C ARG A 237 9.23 8.62 1.49
N ALA A 238 8.78 7.49 0.92
CA ALA A 238 7.47 6.93 1.18
C ALA A 238 7.36 6.39 2.63
N ILE A 239 8.44 5.79 3.14
CA ILE A 239 8.51 5.29 4.52
C ILE A 239 8.35 6.45 5.51
N LEU A 240 9.16 7.50 5.38
CA LEU A 240 9.12 8.66 6.28
C LEU A 240 7.78 9.38 6.21
N THR A 241 7.21 9.52 5.01
CA THR A 241 5.86 10.11 4.84
C THR A 241 4.81 9.30 5.60
N ALA A 242 4.85 7.96 5.49
CA ALA A 242 3.92 7.09 6.20
C ALA A 242 4.09 7.15 7.73
N ILE A 243 5.33 7.14 8.22
CA ILE A 243 5.64 7.23 9.65
C ILE A 243 5.12 8.55 10.23
N GLU A 244 5.42 9.66 9.57
CA GLU A 244 4.98 10.99 9.99
C GLU A 244 3.45 11.11 10.00
N ALA A 245 2.77 10.63 8.96
CA ALA A 245 1.31 10.62 8.91
C ALA A 245 0.71 9.75 10.02
N MET A 246 1.28 8.56 10.28
CA MET A 246 0.77 7.66 11.30
C MET A 246 0.87 8.26 12.71
N LYS A 247 1.93 9.02 13.01
CA LYS A 247 2.06 9.73 14.29
C LYS A 247 0.92 10.73 14.52
N GLU A 248 0.60 11.53 13.51
CA GLU A 248 -0.51 12.48 13.62
C GLU A 248 -1.87 11.78 13.71
N VAL A 249 -2.05 10.67 12.99
CA VAL A 249 -3.26 9.83 13.09
C VAL A 249 -3.41 9.25 14.50
N ILE A 250 -2.36 8.64 15.06
CA ILE A 250 -2.36 8.10 16.43
C ILE A 250 -2.73 9.18 17.45
N LYS A 251 -2.11 10.36 17.33
CA LYS A 251 -2.37 11.50 18.20
C LYS A 251 -3.83 11.96 18.10
N ALA A 252 -4.38 12.09 16.90
CA ALA A 252 -5.76 12.51 16.71
C ALA A 252 -6.77 11.49 17.26
N ASP A 253 -6.56 10.20 17.01
CA ASP A 253 -7.41 9.13 17.55
C ASP A 253 -7.39 9.11 19.08
N SER A 254 -6.24 9.38 19.70
CA SER A 254 -6.11 9.42 21.16
C SER A 254 -6.90 10.56 21.82
N GLN A 255 -7.20 11.63 21.08
CA GLN A 255 -7.98 12.77 21.57
C GLN A 255 -9.49 12.57 21.41
N GLN A 256 -9.91 11.55 20.66
CA GLN A 256 -11.31 11.21 20.42
C GLN A 256 -11.82 10.06 21.32
N LYS A 257 -10.92 9.39 22.05
CA LYS A 257 -11.22 8.38 23.07
C LYS A 257 -11.46 9.04 24.43
#